data_AF-A0A9D0KW43-F1
#
_entry.id   AF-A0A9D0KW43-F1
#
_cell.length_a   1.000
_cell.length_b   1.000
_cell.length_c   1.000
_cell.angle_alpha   90.00
_cell.angle_beta   90.00
_cell.angle_gamma   90.00
#
_symmetry.space_group_name_H-M   'P 1'
#
loop_
_entity.id
_entity.type
_entity.pdbx_description
1 polymer ?
#
loop_
_entity_poly.entity_id
_entity_poly.type
_entity_poly.pdbx_seq_one_letter_code
_entity_poly.pdbx_strand_id
1 'polypeptide(L)'
;MEKKMEIFIFKGHPDKVKTQIAPVFEIDNSESYMEVPFEFYLDLPEEEKAFIEGFNKYIDGDIKGSRRELAKSASKIPEAKYMFALVNITIGKFREAQLLLAGFSSDWKRFIQTWRVPVLVVPFKSGDKALYVSIDETGLQALNHLLEGKSPEEIAFLLGL
;
A
#
# COMPACT_ATOMS: atom_id res chain seq x y z
N MET A 1 16.47 -13.13 10.44
CA MET A 1 16.19 -12.31 9.24
C MET A 1 15.56 -11.02 9.75
N GLU A 2 16.15 -9.86 9.47
CA GLU A 2 15.58 -8.58 9.90
C GLU A 2 14.32 -8.34 9.07
N LYS A 3 13.14 -8.39 9.71
CA LYS A 3 11.86 -8.28 8.99
C LYS A 3 11.69 -6.82 8.54
N LYS A 4 11.58 -6.60 7.24
CA LYS A 4 11.46 -5.27 6.63
C LYS A 4 9.99 -4.87 6.51
N MET A 5 9.76 -3.57 6.35
CA MET A 5 8.44 -3.08 5.96
C MET A 5 8.14 -3.51 4.52
N GLU A 6 6.96 -4.09 4.32
CA GLU A 6 6.53 -4.63 3.04
C GLU A 6 5.05 -4.30 2.81
N ILE A 7 4.62 -4.29 1.55
CA ILE A 7 3.22 -4.16 1.18
C ILE A 7 2.70 -5.54 0.80
N PHE A 8 1.66 -5.99 1.48
CA PHE A 8 0.94 -7.20 1.13
C PHE A 8 -0.34 -6.82 0.39
N ILE A 9 -0.67 -7.58 -0.64
CA ILE A 9 -1.89 -7.36 -1.40
C ILE A 9 -2.93 -8.39 -0.98
N PHE A 10 -3.95 -7.93 -0.26
CA PHE A 10 -5.07 -8.76 0.16
C PHE A 10 -6.16 -8.77 -0.91
N LYS A 11 -6.72 -9.96 -1.16
CA LYS A 11 -7.90 -10.12 -2.01
C LYS A 11 -9.15 -9.88 -1.19
N GLY A 12 -9.92 -8.84 -1.49
CA GLY A 12 -11.10 -8.48 -0.71
C GLY A 12 -11.64 -7.10 -0.99
N HIS A 13 -12.82 -6.80 -0.42
CA HIS A 13 -13.34 -5.45 -0.38
C HIS A 13 -12.55 -4.64 0.68
N PRO A 14 -12.09 -3.40 0.39
CA PRO A 14 -11.33 -2.58 1.33
C PRO A 14 -11.99 -2.43 2.70
N ASP A 15 -13.32 -2.28 2.76
CA ASP A 15 -14.07 -2.23 4.03
C ASP A 15 -13.88 -3.44 4.95
N LYS A 16 -13.46 -4.59 4.41
CA LYS A 16 -13.25 -5.82 5.18
C LYS A 16 -11.81 -5.99 5.65
N VAL A 17 -10.88 -5.23 5.10
CA VAL A 17 -9.46 -5.26 5.46
C VAL A 17 -9.18 -4.10 6.39
N LYS A 18 -9.13 -4.38 7.69
CA LYS A 18 -8.97 -3.34 8.72
C LYS A 18 -7.53 -3.22 9.18
N THR A 19 -7.16 -2.01 9.59
CA THR A 19 -5.90 -1.77 10.30
C THR A 19 -5.92 -2.51 11.64
N GLN A 20 -4.88 -3.31 11.91
CA GLN A 20 -4.85 -4.21 13.05
C GLN A 20 -3.43 -4.65 13.41
N ILE A 21 -3.27 -5.26 14.59
CA ILE A 21 -2.07 -6.00 14.95
C ILE A 21 -2.33 -7.48 14.70
N ALA A 22 -1.41 -8.13 13.98
CA ALA A 22 -1.46 -9.56 13.76
C ALA A 22 -0.04 -10.17 13.78
N PRO A 23 0.09 -11.50 13.93
CA PRO A 23 1.38 -12.17 13.76
C PRO A 23 1.98 -11.85 12.38
N VAL A 24 3.30 -11.79 12.29
CA VAL A 24 3.95 -11.55 10.99
C VAL A 24 3.90 -12.82 10.15
N PHE A 25 3.03 -12.84 9.14
CA PHE A 25 2.98 -13.86 8.11
C PHE A 25 3.79 -13.44 6.88
N GLU A 26 4.27 -14.41 6.10
CA GLU A 26 4.81 -14.19 4.76
C GLU A 26 3.79 -14.78 3.77
N ILE A 27 3.27 -13.94 2.87
CA ILE A 27 2.28 -14.33 1.85
C ILE A 27 2.94 -14.09 0.49
N ASP A 28 2.82 -15.05 -0.43
CA ASP A 28 3.23 -14.82 -1.82
C ASP A 28 2.20 -13.92 -2.53
N ASN A 29 2.66 -12.80 -3.09
CA ASN A 29 1.80 -11.87 -3.82
C ASN A 29 1.45 -12.34 -5.24
N SER A 30 1.96 -13.48 -5.70
CA SER A 30 1.77 -13.99 -7.07
C SER A 30 0.30 -14.25 -7.46
N GLU A 31 -0.61 -14.46 -6.51
CA GLU A 31 -2.06 -14.60 -6.78
C GLU A 31 -2.83 -13.27 -6.72
N SER A 32 -2.15 -12.18 -6.38
CA SER A 32 -2.75 -10.88 -6.08
C SER A 32 -2.59 -9.82 -7.18
N TYR A 33 -2.19 -10.18 -8.40
CA TYR A 33 -2.10 -9.26 -9.54
C TYR A 33 -3.44 -8.58 -9.87
N MET A 34 -3.34 -7.39 -10.47
CA MET A 34 -4.44 -6.78 -11.21
C MET A 34 -4.48 -7.37 -12.61
N GLU A 35 -5.45 -8.25 -12.83
CA GLU A 35 -5.70 -8.87 -14.13
C GLU A 35 -6.71 -8.05 -14.91
N VAL A 36 -6.28 -7.52 -16.06
CA VAL A 36 -7.16 -6.85 -17.03
C VAL A 36 -6.98 -7.55 -18.37
N PRO A 37 -8.05 -8.05 -19.02
CA PRO A 37 -7.92 -8.68 -20.32
C PRO A 37 -7.33 -7.69 -21.34
N PHE A 38 -6.44 -8.19 -22.19
CA PHE A 38 -5.61 -7.35 -23.06
C PHE A 38 -6.43 -6.38 -23.93
N GLU A 39 -7.55 -6.83 -24.47
CA GLU A 39 -8.44 -6.01 -25.30
C GLU A 39 -8.96 -4.79 -24.54
N PHE A 40 -9.38 -4.96 -23.28
CA PHE A 40 -9.82 -3.84 -22.43
C PHE A 40 -8.65 -2.97 -22.00
N TYR A 41 -7.47 -3.56 -21.78
CA TYR A 41 -6.28 -2.81 -21.36
C TYR A 41 -5.87 -1.77 -22.42
N LEU A 42 -5.97 -2.10 -23.71
CA LEU A 42 -5.61 -1.19 -24.80
C LEU A 42 -6.44 0.11 -24.79
N ASP A 43 -7.71 -0.01 -24.43
CA ASP A 43 -8.68 1.09 -24.42
C ASP A 43 -8.63 1.94 -23.12
N LEU A 44 -7.86 1.51 -22.12
CA LEU A 44 -7.73 2.27 -20.87
C LEU A 44 -6.96 3.59 -21.07
N PRO A 45 -7.33 4.65 -20.32
CA PRO A 45 -6.50 5.85 -20.21
C PRO A 45 -5.08 5.51 -19.74
N GLU A 46 -4.09 6.30 -20.17
CA GLU A 46 -2.67 6.05 -19.86
C GLU A 46 -2.39 6.05 -18.35
N GLU A 47 -3.11 6.84 -17.54
CA GLU A 47 -3.00 6.79 -16.09
C GLU A 47 -3.49 5.47 -15.47
N GLU A 48 -4.53 4.85 -16.02
CA GLU A 48 -5.05 3.57 -15.53
C GLU A 48 -4.09 2.44 -15.91
N LYS A 49 -3.55 2.48 -17.13
CA LYS A 49 -2.47 1.57 -17.56
C LYS A 49 -1.26 1.69 -16.64
N ALA A 50 -0.79 2.91 -16.36
CA ALA A 50 0.34 3.16 -15.48
C ALA A 50 0.07 2.73 -14.02
N PHE A 51 -1.16 2.86 -13.54
CA PHE A 51 -1.55 2.34 -12.23
C PHE A 51 -1.47 0.81 -12.17
N ILE A 52 -2.08 0.11 -13.13
CA ILE A 52 -2.06 -1.37 -13.21
C ILE A 52 -0.61 -1.87 -13.36
N GLU A 53 0.16 -1.29 -14.27
CA GLU A 53 1.55 -1.68 -14.51
C GLU A 53 2.42 -1.41 -13.27
N GLY A 54 2.24 -0.25 -12.62
CA GLY A 54 2.94 0.08 -11.40
C GLY A 54 2.61 -0.85 -10.24
N PHE A 55 1.35 -1.28 -10.14
CA PHE A 55 0.90 -2.26 -9.17
C PHE A 55 1.51 -3.64 -9.41
N ASN A 56 1.42 -4.15 -10.64
CA ASN A 56 1.91 -5.47 -11.00
C ASN A 56 3.45 -5.56 -10.91
N LYS A 57 4.17 -4.50 -11.29
CA LYS A 57 5.63 -4.42 -11.09
C LYS A 57 6.05 -4.51 -9.64
N TYR A 58 5.23 -3.99 -8.71
CA TYR A 58 5.52 -4.14 -7.29
C TYR A 58 5.47 -5.62 -6.89
N ILE A 59 4.46 -6.36 -7.37
CA ILE A 59 4.30 -7.79 -7.14
C ILE A 59 5.47 -8.58 -7.74
N ASP A 60 5.94 -8.20 -8.92
CA ASP A 60 7.13 -8.78 -9.57
C ASP A 60 8.44 -8.51 -8.80
N GLY A 61 8.42 -7.67 -7.77
CA GLY A 61 9.60 -7.22 -7.04
C GLY A 61 10.39 -6.10 -7.75
N ASP A 62 9.91 -5.58 -8.88
CA ASP A 62 10.49 -4.40 -9.55
C ASP A 62 10.02 -3.10 -8.88
N ILE A 63 10.57 -2.84 -7.69
CA ILE A 63 10.26 -1.66 -6.89
C ILE A 63 10.56 -0.35 -7.65
N LYS A 64 11.62 -0.33 -8.47
CA LYS A 64 12.03 0.87 -9.22
C LYS A 64 11.05 1.15 -10.36
N GLY A 65 10.67 0.12 -11.11
CA GLY A 65 9.68 0.22 -12.17
C GLY A 65 8.31 0.57 -11.62
N SER A 66 7.87 -0.10 -10.54
CA SER A 66 6.63 0.22 -9.83
C SER A 66 6.55 1.70 -9.47
N ARG A 67 7.59 2.21 -8.79
CA ARG A 67 7.69 3.61 -8.39
C ARG A 67 7.60 4.58 -9.57
N ARG A 68 8.20 4.23 -10.71
CA ARG A 68 8.17 5.05 -11.93
C ARG A 68 6.79 5.09 -12.55
N GLU A 69 6.10 3.96 -12.67
CA GLU A 69 4.77 3.91 -13.28
C GLU A 69 3.71 4.55 -12.37
N LEU A 70 3.73 4.25 -11.07
CA LEU A 70 2.81 4.86 -10.11
C LEU A 70 2.95 6.40 -10.04
N ALA A 71 4.15 6.94 -10.23
CA ALA A 71 4.36 8.39 -10.29
C ALA A 71 3.63 9.05 -11.47
N LYS A 72 3.40 8.34 -12.57
CA LYS A 72 2.66 8.86 -13.74
C LYS A 72 1.15 8.99 -13.47
N SER A 73 0.61 8.15 -12.58
CA SER A 73 -0.82 8.07 -12.29
C SER A 73 -1.22 8.74 -10.97
N ALA A 74 -0.28 8.95 -10.03
CA ALA A 74 -0.53 9.47 -8.69
C ALA A 74 -1.20 10.86 -8.62
N SER A 75 -1.14 11.67 -9.69
CA SER A 75 -1.83 12.96 -9.75
C SER A 75 -3.32 12.85 -10.14
N LYS A 76 -3.72 11.72 -10.73
CA LYS A 76 -5.09 11.49 -11.26
C LYS A 76 -5.84 10.39 -10.52
N ILE A 77 -5.14 9.38 -10.01
CA ILE A 77 -5.71 8.21 -9.34
C ILE A 77 -5.27 8.22 -7.87
N PRO A 78 -6.18 8.46 -6.92
CA PRO A 78 -5.88 8.46 -5.48
C PRO A 78 -5.24 7.15 -5.02
N GLU A 79 -5.71 6.01 -5.50
CA GLU A 79 -5.18 4.68 -5.18
C GLU A 79 -3.74 4.50 -5.68
N ALA A 80 -3.39 5.09 -6.83
CA ALA A 80 -2.01 5.13 -7.30
C ALA A 80 -1.13 6.01 -6.42
N LYS A 81 -1.65 7.16 -5.96
CA LYS A 81 -0.97 8.04 -5.00
C LYS A 81 -0.68 7.33 -3.69
N TYR A 82 -1.68 6.60 -3.17
CA TYR A 82 -1.56 5.78 -1.97
C TYR A 82 -0.49 4.70 -2.15
N MET A 83 -0.59 3.88 -3.20
CA MET A 83 0.38 2.82 -3.46
C MET A 83 1.78 3.40 -3.67
N PHE A 84 1.93 4.53 -4.37
CA PHE A 84 3.21 5.21 -4.54
C PHE A 84 3.80 5.67 -3.20
N ALA A 85 2.98 6.18 -2.29
CA ALA A 85 3.44 6.54 -0.95
C ALA A 85 3.92 5.30 -0.18
N LEU A 86 3.18 4.20 -0.21
CA LEU A 86 3.58 2.95 0.43
C LEU A 86 4.91 2.42 -0.13
N VAL A 87 5.08 2.42 -1.45
CA VAL A 87 6.35 2.01 -2.09
C VAL A 87 7.51 2.90 -1.64
N ASN A 88 7.30 4.19 -1.46
CA ASN A 88 8.34 5.07 -0.91
C ASN A 88 8.65 4.74 0.55
N ILE A 89 7.67 4.35 1.36
CA ILE A 89 7.88 3.93 2.76
C ILE A 89 8.76 2.67 2.81
N THR A 90 8.48 1.64 2.00
CA THR A 90 9.24 0.38 2.04
C THR A 90 10.72 0.55 1.67
N ILE A 91 11.07 1.59 0.91
CA ILE A 91 12.45 1.94 0.56
C ILE A 91 13.04 3.08 1.41
N GLY A 92 12.38 3.46 2.50
CA GLY A 92 12.88 4.46 3.47
C GLY A 92 12.76 5.92 3.01
N LYS A 93 12.01 6.21 1.94
CA LYS A 93 11.75 7.57 1.44
C LYS A 93 10.56 8.22 2.14
N PHE A 94 10.59 8.25 3.46
CA PHE A 94 9.48 8.76 4.29
C PHE A 94 9.08 10.20 3.96
N ARG A 95 10.04 11.10 3.69
CA ARG A 95 9.73 12.49 3.33
C ARG A 95 8.93 12.60 2.04
N GLU A 96 9.25 11.78 1.03
CA GLU A 96 8.48 11.76 -0.23
C GLU A 96 7.07 11.20 0.02
N ALA A 97 6.96 10.13 0.80
CA ALA A 97 5.66 9.57 1.19
C ALA A 97 4.79 10.57 1.98
N GLN A 98 5.39 11.33 2.90
CA GLN A 98 4.71 12.37 3.66
C GLN A 98 4.14 13.47 2.76
N LEU A 99 4.89 13.92 1.76
CA LEU A 99 4.41 14.90 0.78
C LEU A 99 3.28 14.35 -0.09
N LEU A 100 3.34 13.06 -0.45
CA LEU A 100 2.28 12.40 -1.21
C LEU A 100 0.99 12.26 -0.38
N LEU A 101 1.10 11.94 0.90
CA LEU A 101 -0.05 11.70 1.76
C LEU A 101 -0.62 12.97 2.41
N ALA A 102 0.04 14.12 2.25
CA ALA A 102 -0.48 15.41 2.70
C ALA A 102 -1.86 15.68 2.09
N GLY A 103 -2.88 15.82 2.95
CA GLY A 103 -4.27 16.04 2.53
C GLY A 103 -4.88 14.88 1.74
N PHE A 104 -4.30 13.68 1.81
CA PHE A 104 -4.87 12.50 1.17
C PHE A 104 -6.21 12.14 1.81
N SER A 105 -7.18 11.86 0.96
CA SER A 105 -8.46 11.26 1.36
C SER A 105 -8.62 9.94 0.63
N SER A 106 -9.22 8.99 1.33
CA SER A 106 -9.55 7.67 0.80
C SER A 106 -10.64 7.77 -0.28
N ASP A 107 -10.28 7.47 -1.53
CA ASP A 107 -11.21 7.01 -2.58
C ASP A 107 -10.69 5.64 -3.03
N TRP A 108 -11.53 4.60 -2.96
CA TRP A 108 -11.12 3.20 -3.17
C TRP A 108 -11.78 2.55 -4.37
N LYS A 109 -12.37 3.32 -5.28
CA LYS A 109 -13.07 2.80 -6.47
C LYS A 109 -12.28 1.72 -7.20
N ARG A 110 -10.98 1.91 -7.43
CA ARG A 110 -10.13 0.95 -8.15
C ARG A 110 -9.84 -0.29 -7.31
N PHE A 111 -9.62 -0.13 -6.01
CA PHE A 111 -9.42 -1.28 -5.12
C PHE A 111 -10.70 -2.09 -4.94
N ILE A 112 -11.89 -1.46 -4.98
CA ILE A 112 -13.18 -2.15 -5.03
C ILE A 112 -13.35 -2.90 -6.35
N GLN A 113 -13.03 -2.27 -7.48
CA GLN A 113 -13.15 -2.90 -8.81
C GLN A 113 -12.21 -4.10 -8.97
N THR A 114 -10.99 -3.99 -8.47
CA THR A 114 -9.95 -5.03 -8.61
C THR A 114 -9.99 -6.05 -7.48
N TRP A 115 -10.70 -5.77 -6.39
CA TRP A 115 -10.68 -6.56 -5.15
C TRP A 115 -9.26 -6.77 -4.63
N ARG A 116 -8.39 -5.77 -4.79
CA ARG A 116 -7.00 -5.78 -4.33
C ARG A 116 -6.78 -4.64 -3.36
N VAL A 117 -6.38 -4.99 -2.15
CA VAL A 117 -6.17 -4.03 -1.05
C VAL A 117 -4.71 -4.07 -0.64
N PRO A 118 -3.91 -3.04 -0.96
CA PRO A 118 -2.57 -2.91 -0.42
C PRO A 118 -2.62 -2.64 1.07
N VAL A 119 -1.84 -3.39 1.84
CA VAL A 119 -1.68 -3.24 3.27
C VAL A 119 -0.20 -3.13 3.57
N LEU A 120 0.22 -2.03 4.18
CA LEU A 120 1.59 -1.87 4.64
C LEU A 120 1.77 -2.66 5.95
N VAL A 121 2.66 -3.64 5.93
CA VAL A 121 3.03 -4.45 7.08
C VAL A 121 4.28 -3.83 7.70
N VAL A 122 4.16 -3.39 8.96
CA VAL A 122 5.25 -2.77 9.72
C VAL A 122 5.60 -3.68 10.90
N PRO A 123 6.69 -4.47 10.82
CA PRO A 123 7.08 -5.41 11.87
C PRO A 123 7.44 -4.70 13.18
N PHE A 124 7.01 -5.28 14.29
CA PHE A 124 7.47 -4.88 15.63
C PHE A 124 8.94 -5.27 15.81
N LYS A 125 9.63 -4.62 16.76
CA LYS A 125 11.01 -4.93 17.12
C LYS A 125 11.18 -6.38 17.62
N SER A 126 10.14 -6.94 18.24
CA SER A 126 10.08 -8.34 18.66
C SER A 126 10.04 -9.33 17.49
N GLY A 127 9.55 -8.90 16.32
CA GLY A 127 9.50 -9.69 15.09
C GLY A 127 8.39 -10.76 15.03
N ASP A 128 7.63 -10.97 16.09
CA ASP A 128 6.50 -11.91 16.17
C ASP A 128 5.19 -11.30 15.65
N LYS A 129 5.03 -9.98 15.81
CA LYS A 129 3.85 -9.21 15.39
C LYS A 129 4.21 -8.10 14.41
N ALA A 130 3.22 -7.64 13.66
CA ALA A 130 3.28 -6.44 12.85
C ALA A 130 2.01 -5.61 12.99
N LEU A 131 2.16 -4.32 12.77
CA LEU A 131 1.05 -3.42 12.47
C LEU A 131 0.72 -3.56 10.98
N TYR A 132 -0.48 -4.04 10.69
CA TYR A 132 -1.04 -4.13 9.35
C TYR A 132 -1.82 -2.85 9.11
N VAL A 133 -1.30 -1.97 8.27
CA VAL A 133 -1.87 -0.65 7.97
C VAL A 133 -2.65 -0.73 6.66
N SER A 134 -3.97 -0.76 6.78
CA SER A 134 -4.89 -0.77 5.64
C SER A 134 -5.23 0.64 5.20
N ILE A 135 -6.02 0.76 4.14
CA ILE A 135 -6.52 2.04 3.64
C ILE A 135 -7.81 2.48 4.36
N ASP A 136 -7.95 2.28 5.67
CA ASP A 136 -9.07 2.78 6.47
C ASP A 136 -8.69 4.03 7.29
N GLU A 137 -9.64 4.63 8.02
CA GLU A 137 -9.39 5.85 8.80
C GLU A 137 -8.27 5.65 9.84
N THR A 138 -8.32 4.55 10.59
CA THR A 138 -7.28 4.16 11.55
C THR A 138 -5.92 3.97 10.86
N GLY A 139 -5.92 3.38 9.67
CA GLY A 139 -4.71 3.16 8.87
C GLY A 139 -4.10 4.46 8.37
N LEU A 140 -4.90 5.44 7.95
CA LEU A 140 -4.40 6.77 7.60
C LEU A 140 -3.79 7.49 8.81
N GLN A 141 -4.39 7.36 10.00
CA GLN A 141 -3.81 7.88 11.24
C GLN A 141 -2.49 7.16 11.58
N ALA A 142 -2.44 5.84 11.43
CA ALA A 142 -1.24 5.04 11.62
C ALA A 142 -0.11 5.45 10.66
N LEU A 143 -0.42 5.68 9.38
CA LEU A 143 0.55 6.17 8.40
C LEU A 143 1.11 7.55 8.80
N ASN A 144 0.27 8.47 9.25
CA ASN A 144 0.72 9.79 9.69
C ASN A 144 1.72 9.66 10.85
N HIS A 145 1.41 8.87 11.87
CA HIS A 145 2.32 8.64 12.99
C HIS A 145 3.61 7.92 12.59
N LEU A 146 3.52 6.96 11.66
CA LEU A 146 4.70 6.30 11.11
C LEU A 146 5.62 7.31 10.41
N LEU A 147 5.05 8.22 9.63
CA LEU A 147 5.78 9.27 8.90
C LEU A 147 6.34 10.35 9.84
N GLU A 148 5.77 10.52 11.02
CA GLU A 148 6.32 11.32 12.13
C GLU A 148 7.48 10.61 12.85
N GLY A 149 7.78 9.36 12.51
CA GLY A 149 8.89 8.59 13.08
C GLY A 149 8.53 7.76 14.31
N LYS A 150 7.24 7.55 14.60
CA LYS A 150 6.83 6.65 15.70
C LYS A 150 7.08 5.18 15.33
N SER A 151 7.44 4.38 16.32
CA SER A 151 7.53 2.92 16.17
C SER A 151 6.15 2.28 16.03
N PRO A 152 6.04 1.11 15.37
CA PRO A 152 4.74 0.44 15.21
C PRO A 152 4.09 0.06 16.54
N GLU A 153 4.88 -0.20 17.60
CA GLU A 153 4.37 -0.43 18.96
C GLU A 153 3.75 0.82 19.58
N GLU A 154 4.40 1.98 19.43
CA GLU A 154 3.85 3.26 19.90
C GLU A 154 2.56 3.61 19.15
N ILE A 155 2.52 3.37 17.84
CA ILE A 155 1.34 3.61 17.01
C ILE A 155 0.18 2.72 17.46
N ALA A 156 0.42 1.43 17.62
CA ALA A 156 -0.55 0.47 18.15
C ALA A 156 -1.15 0.95 19.48
N PHE A 157 -0.28 1.36 20.41
CA PHE A 157 -0.72 1.88 21.70
C PHE A 157 -1.56 3.16 21.58
N LEU A 158 -1.14 4.13 20.75
CA LEU A 158 -1.85 5.40 20.55
C LEU A 158 -3.23 5.22 19.93
N LEU A 159 -3.39 4.23 19.04
CA LEU A 159 -4.63 3.95 18.32
C LEU A 159 -5.52 2.92 19.01
N GLY A 160 -5.09 2.33 20.13
CA GLY A 160 -5.86 1.33 20.88
C GLY A 160 -6.05 0.01 20.12
N LEU A 161 -5.02 -0.43 19.37
CA LEU A 161 -5.02 -1.65 18.56
C LEU A 161 -4.48 -2.89 19.28
#